data_AF-A0A5K0Y7K8-F1
#
_entry.id   AF-A0A5K0Y7K8-F1
#
_cell.length_a   1.000
_cell.length_b   1.000
_cell.length_c   1.000
_cell.angle_alpha   90.00
_cell.angle_beta   90.00
_cell.angle_gamma   90.00
#
_symmetry.space_group_name_H-M   'P 1'
#
loop_
_entity.id
_entity.type
_entity.pdbx_description
1 polymer ?
#
loop_
_entity_poly.entity_id
_entity_poly.type
_entity_poly.pdbx_seq_one_letter_code
_entity_poly.pdbx_strand_id
1 'polypeptide(L)' 'SRFIECLDNLGIKRQYSCPKTPEQNGKADRKHHSITELGLTLLFHSNVPKSFWADAFSAA' A
#
# COMPACT_ATOMS: atom_id res chain seq x y z
N SER A 1 -21.17 6.82 -2.87
CA SER A 1 -20.02 7.71 -2.60
C SER A 1 -19.30 7.98 -3.91
N ARG A 2 -18.59 9.11 -4.04
CA ARG A 2 -17.82 9.47 -5.25
C ARG A 2 -16.87 8.36 -5.71
N PHE A 3 -16.38 7.55 -4.77
CA PHE A 3 -15.53 6.40 -5.06
C PHE A 3 -16.27 5.26 -5.79
N ILE A 4 -17.45 4.85 -5.30
CA ILE A 4 -18.24 3.77 -5.92
C ILE A 4 -18.65 4.17 -7.34
N GLU A 5 -19.14 5.40 -7.50
CA GLU A 5 -19.55 5.94 -8.81
C GLU A 5 -18.40 5.95 -9.82
N CYS A 6 -17.18 6.30 -9.39
CA CYS A 6 -15.99 6.24 -10.23
C CYS A 6 -15.68 4.79 -10.67
N LEU A 7 -15.75 3.83 -9.75
CA LEU A 7 -15.52 2.42 -10.09
C LEU A 7 -16.56 1.91 -11.09
N ASP A 8 -17.83 2.25 -10.89
CA ASP A 8 -18.92 1.86 -11.80
C ASP A 8 -18.74 2.49 -13.19
N ASN A 9 -18.39 3.78 -13.25
CA ASN A 9 -18.09 4.48 -14.51
C ASN A 9 -16.89 3.89 -15.26
N LEU A 10 -15.93 3.30 -14.54
CA LEU A 10 -14.77 2.60 -15.13
C LEU A 10 -15.04 1.10 -15.38
N GLY A 11 -16.23 0.59 -15.06
CA GLY A 11 -16.57 -0.83 -15.17
C GLY A 11 -15.81 -1.74 -14.18
N ILE A 12 -15.27 -1.18 -13.10
CA ILE A 12 -14.48 -1.90 -12.11
C ILE A 12 -15.39 -2.47 -11.02
N LYS A 13 -15.49 -3.79 -10.94
CA LYS A 13 -16.25 -4.46 -9.88
C LYS A 13 -15.51 -4.36 -8.54
N ARG A 14 -16.14 -3.70 -7.57
CA ARG A 14 -15.65 -3.64 -6.18
C ARG A 14 -15.72 -5.00 -5.49
N GLN A 15 -14.65 -5.35 -4.78
CA GLN A 15 -14.55 -6.54 -3.94
C GLN A 15 -14.36 -6.13 -2.47
N TYR A 16 -14.82 -6.97 -1.56
CA TYR A 16 -14.69 -6.77 -0.13
C TYR A 16 -13.89 -7.91 0.48
N SER A 17 -13.05 -7.61 1.47
CA SER A 17 -12.34 -8.61 2.28
C SER A 17 -12.72 -8.42 3.75
N CYS A 18 -12.85 -9.52 4.48
CA CYS A 18 -12.97 -9.47 5.92
C CYS A 18 -11.62 -9.07 6.54
N PRO A 19 -11.60 -8.20 7.57
CA PRO A 19 -10.38 -7.90 8.29
C PRO A 19 -9.77 -9.17 8.91
N LYS A 20 -8.43 -9.25 8.92
CA LYS A 20 -7.68 -10.35 9.55
C LYS A 20 -8.04 -11.74 9.00
N THR A 21 -8.32 -11.83 7.70
CA THR A 21 -8.59 -13.09 7.00
C THR A 21 -7.53 -13.31 5.92
N PRO A 22 -6.38 -13.93 6.26
CA PRO A 22 -5.22 -14.05 5.37
C PRO A 22 -5.52 -14.71 4.03
N GLU A 23 -6.54 -15.58 3.97
CA GLU A 23 -7.02 -16.23 2.75
C GLU A 23 -7.61 -15.23 1.75
N GLN A 24 -8.18 -14.12 2.25
CA GLN A 24 -8.79 -13.06 1.46
C GLN A 24 -7.85 -11.89 1.19
N ASN A 25 -7.05 -11.46 2.18
CA ASN A 25 -6.25 -10.24 2.10
C ASN A 25 -4.74 -10.44 2.29
N GLY A 26 -4.28 -11.64 2.65
CA GLY A 26 -2.91 -11.85 3.12
C GLY A 26 -1.83 -11.52 2.09
N LYS A 27 -2.14 -11.57 0.79
CA LYS A 27 -1.20 -11.10 -0.25
C LYS A 27 -1.00 -9.58 -0.19
N ALA A 28 -2.08 -8.82 -0.06
CA ALA A 28 -2.03 -7.36 0.05
C ALA A 28 -1.32 -6.96 1.34
N ASP A 29 -1.68 -7.58 2.47
CA ASP A 29 -1.08 -7.31 3.78
C ASP A 29 0.44 -7.57 3.78
N ARG A 30 0.89 -8.70 3.23
CA ARG A 30 2.33 -9.01 3.12
C ARG A 30 3.08 -8.00 2.24
N LYS A 31 2.51 -7.60 1.10
CA LYS A 31 3.16 -6.62 0.22
C LYS A 31 3.21 -5.24 0.88
N HIS A 32 2.17 -4.84 1.59
CA HIS A 32 2.14 -3.60 2.35
C HIS A 32 3.22 -3.58 3.45
N HIS A 33 3.35 -4.67 4.21
CA HIS A 33 4.40 -4.83 5.22
C HIS A 33 5.79 -4.70 4.60
N SER A 34 6.05 -5.45 3.52
CA SER A 34 7.34 -5.43 2.82
C SER A 34 7.73 -4.04 2.30
N ILE A 35 6.80 -3.31 1.66
CA ILE A 35 7.06 -1.93 1.19
C ILE A 35 7.37 -1.01 2.37
N THR A 36 6.61 -1.15 3.46
CA THR A 36 6.76 -0.29 4.64
C THR A 36 8.09 -0.52 5.32
N GLU A 37 8.48 -1.77 5.56
CA GLU A 37 9.76 -2.11 6.17
C GLU A 37 10.95 -1.62 5.34
N LEU A 38 10.92 -1.87 4.03
CA LEU A 38 12.03 -1.49 3.15
C LEU A 38 12.11 0.04 2.99
N GLY A 39 10.98 0.73 2.81
CA GLY A 39 10.96 2.19 2.73
C GLY A 39 11.48 2.85 4.01
N LEU A 40 11.08 2.35 5.19
CA LEU A 40 11.58 2.85 6.47
C LEU A 40 13.07 2.54 6.68
N THR A 41 13.51 1.34 6.27
CA THR A 41 14.93 0.93 6.33
C THR A 41 15.79 1.82 5.44
N LEU A 42 15.33 2.13 4.22
CA LEU A 42 16.01 3.02 3.29
C LEU A 42 16.12 4.44 3.84
N LEU A 43 15.04 5.00 4.40
CA LEU A 43 15.08 6.31 5.07
C LEU A 43 16.07 6.34 6.22
N PHE A 44 16.07 5.30 7.05
CA PHE A 44 16.97 5.19 8.20
C PHE A 44 18.43 5.07 7.75
N HIS A 45 18.72 4.21 6.78
CA HIS A 45 20.09 3.90 6.36
C HIS A 45 20.73 5.01 5.52
N SER A 46 19.95 5.69 4.68
CA SER A 46 20.45 6.78 3.84
C SER A 46 20.68 8.09 4.59
N ASN A 47 20.21 8.20 5.85
CA ASN A 47 20.35 9.38 6.69
C ASN A 47 19.81 10.67 6.01
N VAL A 48 18.78 10.53 5.18
CA VAL A 48 18.12 11.64 4.48
C VAL A 48 16.99 12.24 5.34
N PRO A 49 16.62 13.51 5.13
CA PRO A 49 15.45 14.08 5.78
C PRO A 49 14.18 13.29 5.46
N LYS A 50 13.23 13.26 6.40
CA LYS A 50 11.93 12.59 6.24
C LYS A 50 11.10 13.11 5.05
N SER A 51 11.44 14.26 4.49
CA SER A 51 10.82 14.78 3.27
C SER A 51 10.99 13.86 2.06
N PHE A 52 12.02 12.99 2.06
CA PHE A 52 12.30 12.02 1.00
C PHE A 52 11.52 10.70 1.16
N TRP A 53 10.48 10.66 2.01
CA TRP A 53 9.69 9.44 2.22
C TRP A 53 9.09 8.89 0.93
N ALA A 54 8.66 9.75 0.00
CA ALA A 54 8.10 9.32 -1.27
C ALA A 54 9.14 8.56 -2.13
N ASP A 55 10.37 9.06 -2.18
CA ASP A 55 11.47 8.44 -2.93
C ASP A 55 11.86 7.10 -2.31
N ALA A 56 11.98 7.06 -0.97
CA ALA A 56 12.34 5.83 -0.26
C ALA A 56 11.28 4.73 -0.40
N PHE A 57 9.99 5.06 -0.33
CA PHE A 57 8.90 4.10 -0.53
C PHE A 57 8.70 3.73 -2.00
N SER A 58 9.11 4.57 -2.95
CA SER A 58 9.11 4.24 -4.39
C SER A 58 10.26 3.30 -4.77
N ALA A 59 11.36 3.33 -4.02
CA ALA A 59 12.51 2.44 -4.17
C ALA A 59 12.36 1.09 -3.45
N ALA A 60 11.26 0.88 -2.70
CA ALA A 60 10.94 -0.32 -1.93
C ALA A 60 10.10 -1.35 -2.73
#